data_AF-A0A2V9Z2C7-F1
#
_entry.id   AF-A0A2V9Z2C7-F1
#
_cell.length_a   1.000
_cell.length_b   1.000
_cell.length_c   1.000
_cell.angle_alpha   90.00
_cell.angle_beta   90.00
_cell.angle_gamma   90.00
#
_symmetry.space_group_name_H-M   'P 1'
#
loop_
_entity.id
_entity.type
_entity.pdbx_description
1 polymer ?
#
loop_
_entity_poly.entity_id
_entity_poly.type
_entity_poly.pdbx_seq_one_letter_code
_entity_poly.pdbx_strand_id
1 'polypeptide(L)'
;QFVLGMVLALYVGFSRLNHIRFVAQDPMLTGILKVSELPGQSTFWRFLASLNLNVAQQLLQLQRVLRERVWQAANVRLSSITLDTDTTVHTLYGKQMGARKSYNPKNKGKKSYQPILTFMAETREYIWGELRNGDRPDGKQIARHLAGVFAALPQCIQKIFAR
;
A
#
# COMPACT_ATOMS: atom_id res chain seq x y z
N GLN A 1 -2.64 -10.44 -14.25
CA GLN A 1 -2.96 -11.63 -13.43
C GLN A 1 -2.11 -11.73 -12.16
N PHE A 2 -0.78 -11.52 -12.19
CA PHE A 2 0.06 -11.58 -10.97
C PHE A 2 -0.43 -10.72 -9.79
N VAL A 3 -0.68 -9.42 -10.01
CA VAL A 3 -1.18 -8.52 -8.95
C VAL A 3 -2.51 -9.03 -8.39
N LEU A 4 -3.46 -9.39 -9.26
CA LEU A 4 -4.75 -9.91 -8.85
C LEU A 4 -4.63 -11.21 -8.04
N GLY A 5 -3.75 -12.13 -8.45
CA GLY A 5 -3.47 -13.35 -7.70
C GLY A 5 -2.91 -13.08 -6.31
N MET A 6 -2.01 -12.11 -6.17
CA MET A 6 -1.48 -11.70 -4.85
C MET A 6 -2.56 -11.03 -3.98
N VAL A 7 -3.40 -10.17 -4.57
CA VAL A 7 -4.52 -9.53 -3.85
C VAL A 7 -5.54 -10.58 -3.41
N LEU A 8 -5.87 -11.54 -4.26
CA LEU A 8 -6.77 -12.65 -3.91
C LEU A 8 -6.20 -13.51 -2.78
N ALA A 9 -4.89 -13.81 -2.82
CA ALA A 9 -4.22 -14.52 -1.74
C ALA A 9 -4.34 -13.77 -0.40
N LEU A 10 -4.13 -12.45 -0.41
CA LEU A 10 -4.31 -11.60 0.78
C LEU A 10 -5.75 -11.64 1.29
N TYR A 11 -6.73 -11.61 0.38
CA TYR A 11 -8.15 -11.62 0.73
C TYR A 11 -8.60 -12.93 1.38
N VAL A 12 -8.04 -14.06 0.93
CA VAL A 12 -8.25 -15.39 1.52
C VAL A 12 -7.48 -15.58 2.84
N GLY A 13 -6.66 -14.59 3.24
CA GLY A 13 -5.96 -14.57 4.53
C GLY A 13 -4.49 -14.99 4.46
N PHE A 14 -3.92 -15.18 3.27
CA PHE A 14 -2.51 -15.50 3.13
C PHE A 14 -1.61 -14.26 3.16
N SER A 15 -0.61 -14.28 4.04
CA SER A 15 0.33 -13.16 4.21
C SER A 15 1.71 -13.36 3.59
N ARG A 16 1.97 -14.50 2.92
CA ARG A 16 3.27 -14.85 2.33
C ARG A 16 3.12 -15.36 0.92
N LEU A 17 4.03 -14.98 0.02
CA LEU A 17 4.04 -15.47 -1.36
C LEU A 17 4.13 -16.99 -1.46
N ASN A 18 4.79 -17.65 -0.51
CA ASN A 18 4.86 -19.11 -0.47
C ASN A 18 3.48 -19.79 -0.42
N HIS A 19 2.47 -19.09 0.10
CA HIS A 19 1.11 -19.59 0.20
C HIS A 19 0.34 -19.49 -1.12
N ILE A 20 0.90 -18.89 -2.18
CA ILE A 20 0.25 -18.84 -3.50
C ILE A 20 -0.01 -20.24 -4.06
N ARG A 21 0.74 -21.25 -3.61
CA ARG A 21 0.51 -22.66 -3.93
C ARG A 21 -0.90 -23.13 -3.55
N PHE A 22 -1.47 -22.59 -2.47
CA PHE A 22 -2.81 -22.96 -2.02
C PHE A 22 -3.88 -22.32 -2.91
N VAL A 23 -3.64 -21.07 -3.36
CA VAL A 23 -4.49 -20.42 -4.38
C VAL A 23 -4.44 -21.18 -5.70
N ALA A 24 -3.27 -21.71 -6.08
CA ALA A 24 -3.09 -22.48 -7.31
C ALA A 24 -3.81 -23.84 -7.28
N GLN A 25 -4.03 -24.41 -6.10
CA GLN A 25 -4.71 -25.71 -5.92
C GLN A 25 -6.23 -25.60 -5.88
N ASP A 26 -6.78 -24.39 -5.76
CA ASP A 26 -8.23 -24.16 -5.67
C ASP A 26 -8.81 -23.77 -7.06
N PRO A 27 -9.64 -24.63 -7.69
CA PRO A 27 -10.23 -24.36 -8.99
C PRO A 27 -11.16 -23.14 -9.03
N MET A 28 -11.78 -22.79 -7.91
CA MET A 28 -12.62 -21.59 -7.81
C MET A 28 -11.74 -20.34 -7.90
N LEU A 29 -10.62 -20.32 -7.18
CA LEU A 29 -9.70 -19.19 -7.17
C LEU A 29 -8.97 -19.03 -8.52
N THR A 30 -8.54 -20.12 -9.15
CA THR A 30 -7.97 -20.08 -10.51
C THR A 30 -9.01 -19.68 -11.56
N GLY A 31 -10.27 -20.10 -11.38
CA GLY A 31 -11.42 -19.66 -12.16
C GLY A 31 -11.66 -18.14 -12.09
N ILE A 32 -11.62 -17.54 -10.90
CA ILE A 32 -11.70 -16.08 -10.71
C ILE A 32 -10.56 -15.36 -11.47
N LEU A 33 -9.35 -15.94 -11.43
CA LEU A 33 -8.17 -15.38 -12.10
C LEU A 33 -8.17 -15.61 -13.62
N LYS A 34 -9.12 -16.42 -14.13
CA LYS A 34 -9.24 -16.82 -15.54
C LYS A 34 -7.94 -17.44 -16.07
N VAL A 35 -7.35 -18.34 -15.29
CA VAL A 35 -6.14 -19.10 -15.65
C VAL A 35 -6.38 -20.58 -15.44
N SER A 36 -5.79 -21.42 -16.28
CA SER A 36 -5.77 -22.87 -16.07
C SER A 36 -4.87 -23.26 -14.90
N GLU A 37 -3.74 -22.57 -14.74
CA GLU A 37 -2.76 -22.82 -13.70
C GLU A 37 -2.07 -21.51 -13.29
N LEU A 38 -1.70 -21.40 -12.01
CA LEU A 38 -0.87 -20.30 -11.52
C LEU A 38 0.61 -20.68 -11.52
N PRO A 39 1.50 -19.75 -11.91
CA PRO A 39 2.93 -20.04 -11.89
C PRO A 39 3.42 -20.20 -10.44
N GLY A 40 4.49 -20.98 -10.26
CA GLY A 40 5.10 -21.18 -8.96
C GLY A 40 5.59 -19.89 -8.28
N GLN A 41 5.80 -19.95 -6.96
CA GLN A 41 6.22 -18.82 -6.12
C GLN A 41 7.43 -18.05 -6.70
N SER A 42 8.39 -18.73 -7.32
CA SER A 42 9.61 -18.10 -7.86
C SER A 42 9.31 -17.11 -8.99
N THR A 43 8.23 -17.31 -9.73
CA THR A 43 7.80 -16.39 -10.80
C THR A 43 7.16 -15.14 -10.21
N PHE A 44 6.36 -15.26 -9.16
CA PHE A 44 5.85 -14.10 -8.41
C PHE A 44 6.97 -13.27 -7.80
N TRP A 45 8.02 -13.91 -7.28
CA TRP A 45 9.23 -13.21 -6.82
C TRP A 45 9.93 -12.45 -7.93
N ARG A 46 10.15 -13.09 -9.08
CA ARG A 46 10.75 -12.44 -10.26
C ARG A 46 9.91 -11.25 -10.74
N PHE A 47 8.59 -11.39 -10.72
CA PHE A 47 7.66 -10.29 -11.03
C PHE A 47 7.81 -9.12 -10.07
N LEU A 48 7.83 -9.36 -8.75
CA LEU A 48 8.01 -8.28 -7.77
C LEU A 48 9.40 -7.62 -7.87
N ALA A 49 10.43 -8.42 -8.12
CA ALA A 49 11.79 -7.92 -8.29
C ALA A 49 11.98 -7.06 -9.54
N SER A 50 11.14 -7.23 -10.58
CA SER A 50 11.17 -6.39 -11.78
C SER A 50 10.40 -5.07 -11.62
N LEU A 51 9.64 -4.89 -10.53
CA LEU A 51 8.92 -3.64 -10.30
C LEU A 51 9.88 -2.54 -9.85
N ASN A 52 9.76 -1.39 -10.51
CA ASN A 52 10.51 -0.18 -10.16
C ASN A 52 9.60 0.84 -9.45
N LEU A 53 10.21 1.94 -8.97
CA LEU A 53 9.48 2.99 -8.24
C LEU A 53 8.37 3.67 -9.07
N ASN A 54 8.45 3.67 -10.40
CA ASN A 54 7.39 4.24 -11.23
C ASN A 54 6.10 3.40 -11.13
N VAL A 55 6.24 2.07 -10.95
CA VAL A 55 5.09 1.19 -10.74
C VAL A 55 4.37 1.52 -9.42
N ALA A 56 5.09 1.97 -8.39
CA ALA A 56 4.46 2.36 -7.13
C ALA A 56 3.48 3.54 -7.32
N GLN A 57 3.87 4.55 -8.11
CA GLN A 57 2.99 5.67 -8.46
C GLN A 57 1.77 5.21 -9.28
N GLN A 58 1.97 4.30 -10.22
CA GLN A 58 0.86 3.70 -10.99
C GLN A 58 -0.12 2.93 -10.11
N LEU A 59 0.37 2.21 -9.09
CA LEU A 59 -0.48 1.50 -8.14
C LEU A 59 -1.31 2.46 -7.27
N LEU A 60 -0.72 3.57 -6.83
CA LEU A 60 -1.46 4.61 -6.10
C LEU A 60 -2.55 5.24 -6.97
N GLN A 61 -2.26 5.53 -8.24
CA GLN A 61 -3.25 6.04 -9.18
C GLN A 61 -4.36 5.02 -9.47
N LEU A 62 -4.02 3.75 -9.65
CA LEU A 62 -5.00 2.68 -9.81
C LEU A 62 -5.91 2.58 -8.58
N GLN A 63 -5.33 2.61 -7.38
CA GLN A 63 -6.09 2.55 -6.14
C GLN A 63 -7.06 3.72 -6.01
N ARG A 64 -6.66 4.93 -6.38
CA ARG A 64 -7.55 6.11 -6.43
C ARG A 64 -8.74 5.86 -7.35
N VAL A 65 -8.50 5.45 -8.60
CA VAL A 65 -9.58 5.21 -9.58
C VAL A 65 -10.52 4.10 -9.10
N LEU A 66 -9.99 3.03 -8.53
CA LEU A 66 -10.81 1.95 -7.97
C LEU A 66 -11.64 2.44 -6.77
N ARG A 67 -11.08 3.27 -5.89
CA ARG A 67 -11.81 3.87 -4.77
C ARG A 67 -12.97 4.73 -5.26
N GLU A 68 -12.75 5.60 -6.24
CA GLU A 68 -13.81 6.43 -6.83
C GLU A 68 -14.96 5.58 -7.40
N ARG A 69 -14.63 4.49 -8.11
CA ARG A 69 -15.65 3.55 -8.63
C ARG A 69 -16.42 2.84 -7.53
N VAL A 70 -15.73 2.39 -6.48
CA VAL A 70 -16.37 1.75 -5.32
C VAL A 70 -17.29 2.73 -4.61
N TRP A 71 -16.85 3.97 -4.41
CA TRP A 71 -17.65 5.03 -3.79
C TRP A 71 -18.89 5.35 -4.62
N GLN A 72 -18.77 5.45 -5.94
CA GLN A 72 -19.91 5.63 -6.84
C GLN A 72 -20.89 4.46 -6.76
N ALA A 73 -20.40 3.22 -6.84
CA ALA A 73 -21.23 2.02 -6.78
C ALA A 73 -21.94 1.87 -5.43
N ALA A 74 -21.29 2.26 -4.34
CA ALA A 74 -21.84 2.22 -2.99
C ALA A 74 -22.59 3.51 -2.60
N ASN A 75 -22.73 4.48 -3.52
CA ASN A 75 -23.35 5.78 -3.27
C ASN A 75 -22.80 6.49 -2.00
N VAL A 76 -21.48 6.46 -1.82
CA VAL A 76 -20.79 7.14 -0.72
C VAL A 76 -20.79 8.65 -0.98
N ARG A 77 -21.36 9.42 -0.05
CA ARG A 77 -21.52 10.89 -0.15
C ARG A 77 -20.85 11.64 0.99
N LEU A 78 -19.59 11.35 1.24
CA LEU A 78 -18.79 12.10 2.21
C LEU A 78 -18.30 13.39 1.57
N SER A 79 -18.69 14.55 2.12
CA SER A 79 -18.20 15.88 1.69
C SER A 79 -17.16 16.46 2.66
N SER A 80 -17.02 15.85 3.84
CA SER A 80 -16.07 16.24 4.87
C SER A 80 -15.36 15.00 5.38
N ILE A 81 -14.04 15.06 5.49
CA ILE A 81 -13.21 13.94 5.95
C ILE A 81 -12.13 14.39 6.92
N THR A 82 -11.59 13.43 7.65
CA THR A 82 -10.44 13.60 8.53
C THR A 82 -9.30 12.73 8.02
N LEU A 83 -8.16 13.36 7.75
CA LEU A 83 -6.94 12.68 7.33
C LEU A 83 -6.08 12.38 8.55
N ASP A 84 -5.71 11.11 8.69
CA ASP A 84 -4.79 10.63 9.70
C ASP A 84 -3.45 10.30 9.02
N THR A 85 -2.42 11.08 9.33
CA THR A 85 -1.10 10.95 8.70
C THR A 85 -0.06 10.57 9.72
N ASP A 86 0.37 9.31 9.67
CA ASP A 86 1.30 8.75 10.63
C ASP A 86 2.55 8.20 9.97
N THR A 87 3.65 8.25 10.71
CA THR A 87 4.86 7.52 10.34
C THR A 87 4.93 6.20 11.07
N THR A 88 5.22 5.11 10.35
CA THR A 88 5.45 3.79 10.94
C THR A 88 6.92 3.42 10.85
N VAL A 89 7.37 2.44 11.65
CA VAL A 89 8.75 1.95 11.60
C VAL A 89 8.76 0.53 11.08
N HIS A 90 9.40 0.32 9.93
CA HIS A 90 9.64 -1.00 9.38
C HIS A 90 11.08 -1.43 9.67
N THR A 91 11.25 -2.31 10.64
CA THR A 91 12.58 -2.78 11.08
C THR A 91 13.18 -3.71 10.03
N LEU A 92 14.45 -3.48 9.68
CA LEU A 92 15.19 -4.31 8.73
C LEU A 92 16.20 -5.19 9.46
N TYR A 93 16.33 -6.42 8.98
CA TYR A 93 17.23 -7.44 9.54
C TYR A 93 18.42 -7.74 8.62
N GLY A 94 18.55 -7.02 7.50
CA GLY A 94 19.60 -7.22 6.51
C GLY A 94 20.29 -5.92 6.10
N LYS A 95 20.90 -5.93 4.92
CA LYS A 95 21.64 -4.79 4.34
C LYS A 95 20.87 -4.14 3.18
N GLN A 96 19.57 -3.91 3.37
CA GLN A 96 18.74 -3.24 2.37
C GLN A 96 19.21 -1.81 2.09
N MET A 97 19.14 -1.39 0.82
CA MET A 97 19.58 -0.07 0.35
C MET A 97 18.77 1.07 1.00
N GLY A 98 19.42 2.19 1.30
CA GLY A 98 18.74 3.38 1.83
C GLY A 98 18.32 3.31 3.30
N ALA A 99 18.39 2.14 3.93
CA ALA A 99 18.02 1.96 5.32
C ALA A 99 18.88 2.80 6.27
N ARG A 100 18.25 3.40 7.28
CA ARG A 100 18.89 4.27 8.28
C ARG A 100 18.45 3.86 9.68
N LYS A 101 19.20 4.27 10.70
CA LYS A 101 18.85 4.00 12.09
C LYS A 101 17.86 5.07 12.55
N SER A 102 16.60 4.67 12.77
CA SER A 102 15.56 5.55 13.31
C SER A 102 15.35 5.31 14.80
N TYR A 103 14.57 6.19 15.44
CA TYR A 103 13.99 5.86 16.75
C TYR A 103 13.08 4.63 16.60
N ASN A 104 13.36 3.59 17.38
CA ASN A 104 12.58 2.36 17.43
C ASN A 104 12.73 1.73 18.82
N PRO A 105 11.76 1.91 19.73
CA PRO A 105 11.89 1.46 21.11
C PRO A 105 11.96 -0.06 21.21
N LYS A 106 11.29 -0.79 20.30
CA LYS A 106 11.25 -2.26 20.27
C LYS A 106 12.55 -2.87 19.74
N ASN A 107 13.21 -2.22 18.79
CA ASN A 107 14.44 -2.70 18.15
C ASN A 107 15.51 -1.60 18.11
N LYS A 108 15.97 -1.19 19.30
CA LYS A 108 16.99 -0.14 19.44
C LYS A 108 18.25 -0.47 18.63
N GLY A 109 18.79 0.51 17.91
CA GLY A 109 20.04 0.34 17.17
C GLY A 109 19.92 -0.25 15.77
N LYS A 110 18.80 -0.90 15.43
CA LYS A 110 18.61 -1.52 14.11
C LYS A 110 18.29 -0.49 13.03
N LYS A 111 18.64 -0.83 11.79
CA LYS A 111 18.22 -0.06 10.61
C LYS A 111 16.75 -0.30 10.32
N SER A 112 16.09 0.72 9.79
CA SER A 112 14.67 0.73 9.48
C SER A 112 14.38 1.63 8.29
N TYR A 113 13.21 1.42 7.70
CA TYR A 113 12.51 2.43 6.95
C TYR A 113 11.49 3.11 7.85
N GLN A 114 11.12 4.35 7.50
CA GLN A 114 10.07 5.09 8.18
C GLN A 114 8.98 5.51 7.18
N PRO A 115 8.14 4.58 6.69
CA PRO A 115 7.05 4.93 5.79
C PRO A 115 6.13 5.97 6.44
N ILE A 116 5.68 6.94 5.63
CA ILE A 116 4.60 7.85 5.98
C ILE A 116 3.36 7.40 5.24
N LEU A 117 2.25 7.23 5.95
CA LEU A 117 1.00 6.72 5.40
C LEU A 117 -0.13 7.66 5.82
N THR A 118 -1.06 7.91 4.90
CA THR A 118 -2.26 8.70 5.19
C THR A 118 -3.51 7.87 4.95
N PHE A 119 -4.39 7.87 5.95
CA PHE A 119 -5.69 7.20 5.92
C PHE A 119 -6.82 8.20 6.07
N MET A 120 -7.98 7.86 5.53
CA MET A 120 -9.24 8.55 5.82
C MET A 120 -9.87 7.93 7.06
N ALA A 121 -10.12 8.72 8.11
CA ALA A 121 -10.58 8.19 9.39
C ALA A 121 -11.99 7.58 9.31
N GLU A 122 -12.88 8.17 8.51
CA GLU A 122 -14.28 7.81 8.40
C GLU A 122 -14.47 6.42 7.78
N THR A 123 -13.67 6.08 6.77
CA THR A 123 -13.75 4.81 6.03
C THR A 123 -12.60 3.84 6.36
N ARG A 124 -11.56 4.32 7.07
CA ARG A 124 -10.28 3.63 7.30
C ARG A 124 -9.56 3.25 6.02
N GLU A 125 -9.86 3.93 4.91
CA GLU A 125 -9.22 3.67 3.63
C GLU A 125 -7.82 4.29 3.59
N TYR A 126 -6.86 3.51 3.08
CA TYR A 126 -5.55 4.03 2.73
C TYR A 126 -5.65 4.98 1.53
N ILE A 127 -5.09 6.19 1.66
CA ILE A 127 -5.16 7.25 0.65
C ILE A 127 -3.86 7.33 -0.15
N TRP A 128 -2.75 7.51 0.55
CA TRP A 128 -1.43 7.73 -0.03
C TRP A 128 -0.34 7.29 0.95
N GLY A 129 0.85 7.04 0.42
CA GLY A 129 1.99 6.65 1.24
C GLY A 129 3.30 6.70 0.49
N GLU A 130 4.36 6.97 1.24
CA GLU A 130 5.71 7.07 0.71
C GLU A 130 6.65 6.24 1.56
N LEU A 131 7.50 5.45 0.90
CA LEU A 131 8.58 4.76 1.57
C LEU A 131 9.70 5.75 1.82
N ARG A 132 10.04 5.97 3.09
CA ARG A 132 11.13 6.84 3.47
C ARG A 132 12.25 6.07 4.14
N ASN A 133 13.46 6.59 3.96
CA ASN A 133 14.60 6.18 4.74
C ASN A 133 14.33 6.52 6.23
N GLY A 134 14.90 5.76 7.16
CA GLY A 134 14.66 5.88 8.61
C GLY A 134 15.07 7.21 9.27
N ASP A 135 15.24 8.29 8.52
CA ASP A 135 15.52 9.63 9.02
C ASP A 135 14.20 10.40 9.24
N ARG A 136 14.19 11.26 10.28
CA ARG A 136 13.04 12.08 10.63
C ARG A 136 12.62 12.95 9.44
N PRO A 137 11.33 13.06 9.11
CA PRO A 137 10.87 13.94 8.05
C PRO A 137 11.12 15.41 8.40
N ASP A 138 11.61 16.15 7.41
CA ASP A 138 11.60 17.62 7.45
C ASP A 138 10.22 18.16 7.02
N GLY A 139 9.96 19.44 7.31
CA GLY A 139 8.67 20.06 6.97
C GLY A 139 8.39 20.11 5.46
N LYS A 140 9.43 20.18 4.61
CA LYS A 140 9.27 20.20 3.14
C LYS A 140 8.80 18.85 2.63
N GLN A 141 9.29 17.77 3.22
CA GLN A 141 8.90 16.41 2.90
C GLN A 141 7.47 16.12 3.36
N ILE A 142 7.08 16.60 4.55
CA ILE A 142 5.69 16.48 5.01
C ILE A 142 4.76 17.23 4.06
N ALA A 143 5.10 18.47 3.69
CA ALA A 143 4.30 19.27 2.77
C ALA A 143 4.14 18.58 1.39
N ARG A 144 5.22 17.97 0.87
CA ARG A 144 5.17 17.22 -0.39
C ARG A 144 4.25 15.99 -0.31
N HIS A 145 4.35 15.22 0.76
CA HIS A 145 3.48 14.07 1.00
C HIS A 145 2.01 14.50 1.06
N LEU A 146 1.70 15.56 1.81
CA LEU A 146 0.33 16.09 1.91
C LEU A 146 -0.19 16.62 0.56
N ALA A 147 0.65 17.23 -0.27
CA ALA A 147 0.25 17.61 -1.63
C ALA A 147 -0.18 16.39 -2.46
N GLY A 148 0.56 15.28 -2.35
CA GLY A 148 0.19 14.00 -2.98
C GLY A 148 -1.13 13.43 -2.44
N VAL A 149 -1.32 13.49 -1.11
CA VAL A 149 -2.56 13.09 -0.45
C VAL A 149 -3.75 13.88 -1.00
N PHE A 150 -3.68 15.21 -1.00
CA PHE A 150 -4.78 16.07 -1.46
C PHE A 150 -5.10 15.83 -2.94
N ALA A 151 -4.07 15.63 -3.76
CA ALA A 151 -4.26 15.29 -5.17
C ALA A 151 -4.96 13.93 -5.37
N ALA A 152 -4.83 13.00 -4.42
CA ALA A 152 -5.40 11.65 -4.48
C ALA A 152 -6.80 11.53 -3.84
N LEU A 153 -7.37 12.62 -3.33
CA LEU A 153 -8.72 12.61 -2.74
C LEU A 153 -9.82 12.55 -3.81
N PRO A 154 -10.97 11.94 -3.50
CA PRO A 154 -12.16 12.03 -4.34
C PRO A 154 -12.63 13.48 -4.53
N GLN A 155 -13.16 13.80 -5.70
CA GLN A 155 -13.59 15.17 -6.03
C GLN A 155 -14.78 15.67 -5.20
N CYS A 156 -15.56 14.78 -4.57
CA CYS A 156 -16.70 15.16 -3.74
C CYS A 156 -16.29 15.75 -2.37
N ILE A 157 -15.02 15.65 -1.99
CA ILE A 157 -14.52 16.18 -0.73
C ILE A 157 -14.39 17.70 -0.81
N GLN A 158 -15.01 18.39 0.15
CA GLN A 158 -15.02 19.85 0.26
C GLN A 158 -14.29 20.35 1.50
N LYS A 159 -14.37 19.59 2.60
CA LYS A 159 -13.75 19.95 3.89
C LYS A 159 -12.80 18.84 4.34
N ILE A 160 -11.63 19.24 4.80
CA ILE A 160 -10.58 18.34 5.24
C ILE A 160 -10.14 18.78 6.63
N PHE A 161 -10.22 17.85 7.58
CA PHE A 161 -9.60 17.97 8.90
C PHE A 161 -8.34 17.11 8.94
N ALA A 162 -7.41 17.44 9.84
CA ALA A 162 -6.20 16.67 10.07
C ALA A 162 -6.14 16.24 11.53
N ARG A 163 -5.62 15.04 11.77
CA ARG A 163 -5.32 14.51 13.10
C ARG A 163 -3.82 14.39 13.32
#